data_AF-A0A3B0WZ41-F1
#
_entry.id   AF-A0A3B0WZ41-F1
#
_cell.length_a   1.000
_cell.length_b   1.000
_cell.length_c   1.000
_cell.angle_alpha   90.00
_cell.angle_beta   90.00
_cell.angle_gamma   90.00
#
_symmetry.space_group_name_H-M   'P 1'
#
loop_
_entity.id
_entity.type
_entity.pdbx_description
1 polymer ?
#
loop_
_entity_poly.entity_id
_entity_poly.type
_entity_poly.pdbx_seq_one_letter_code
_entity_poly.pdbx_strand_id
1 'polypeptide(L)'
;MLHNLKKSSLVFFIVLSTQLLAQTGPALPCVGCEHLTSKITPSTGFWYNPEQSGSGFSIEIKNRTIFGTYYGYDDKGKSIWFTFAGQLQPSTQAGVMWELEADLQEYRGGNSLNNEYQAPSIIEPEHQIYIKFNHMNHASFSVDDGPVQNIVPLAYGVGHEAYFPEQTSLKIPDLHGFWVFSFRVNTEVHPLPQYMISGFHSPYMIYLSEAFSELDDKGRSMVVFTVVELYGPPELGVINGGVGCYTSLDEDENLQGPMCYFFTIGNTGIKEYKMPIAGLGIDRLFGETDDGYTFKAFRYDYCDFYEEDIRYICEYDYSK
;
A
#
# COMPACT_ATOMS: atom_id res chain seq x y z
N MET A 1 -50.95 19.45 -40.07
CA MET A 1 -50.54 20.30 -38.93
C MET A 1 -50.02 19.37 -37.84
N LEU A 2 -48.71 19.42 -37.59
CA LEU A 2 -47.95 18.42 -36.83
C LEU A 2 -48.30 18.38 -35.34
N HIS A 3 -48.36 17.17 -34.81
CA HIS A 3 -48.39 16.82 -33.38
C HIS A 3 -47.07 17.20 -32.70
N ASN A 4 -47.15 17.86 -31.54
CA ASN A 4 -46.03 18.06 -30.61
C ASN A 4 -46.15 17.06 -29.45
N LEU A 5 -45.43 15.95 -29.53
CA LEU A 5 -45.13 15.09 -28.38
C LEU A 5 -43.74 15.45 -27.86
N LYS A 6 -43.68 16.15 -26.72
CA LYS A 6 -42.45 16.36 -25.97
C LYS A 6 -41.97 14.99 -25.44
N LYS A 7 -40.85 14.50 -25.96
CA LYS A 7 -40.08 13.40 -25.37
C LYS A 7 -39.53 13.85 -24.01
N SER A 8 -40.04 13.27 -22.94
CA SER A 8 -39.40 13.29 -21.64
C SER A 8 -38.29 12.24 -21.65
N SER A 9 -37.04 12.65 -21.91
CA SER A 9 -35.87 11.80 -21.70
C SER A 9 -35.60 11.71 -20.20
N LEU A 10 -36.00 10.60 -19.61
CA LEU A 10 -35.65 10.21 -18.25
C LEU A 10 -34.14 9.88 -18.22
N VAL A 11 -33.37 10.67 -17.47
CA VAL A 11 -31.95 10.44 -17.19
C VAL A 11 -31.83 9.20 -16.31
N PHE A 12 -31.34 8.09 -16.86
CA PHE A 12 -31.20 6.80 -16.15
C PHE A 12 -29.76 6.22 -16.25
N PHE A 13 -28.73 7.07 -16.31
CA PHE A 13 -27.36 6.63 -16.62
C PHE A 13 -26.27 6.98 -15.59
N ILE A 14 -26.61 7.37 -14.36
CA ILE A 14 -25.59 7.73 -13.34
C ILE A 14 -25.57 6.78 -12.11
N VAL A 15 -26.61 5.95 -11.91
CA VAL A 15 -26.68 5.08 -10.71
C VAL A 15 -25.92 3.75 -10.88
N LEU A 16 -25.80 3.25 -12.11
CA LEU A 16 -25.16 1.95 -12.37
C LEU A 16 -23.63 2.00 -12.18
N SER A 17 -22.99 3.13 -12.50
CA SER A 17 -21.53 3.29 -12.38
C SER A 17 -21.08 3.37 -10.92
N THR A 18 -21.83 4.05 -10.05
CA THR A 18 -21.49 4.18 -8.63
C THR A 18 -21.62 2.86 -7.86
N GLN A 19 -22.60 2.02 -8.23
CA GLN A 19 -22.76 0.69 -7.63
C GLN A 19 -21.66 -0.28 -8.06
N LEU A 20 -21.18 -0.17 -9.30
CA LEU A 20 -20.08 -1.00 -9.80
C LEU A 20 -18.76 -0.68 -9.12
N LEU A 21 -18.46 0.62 -8.92
CA LEU A 21 -17.29 1.07 -8.15
C LEU A 21 -17.35 0.56 -6.70
N ALA A 22 -18.52 0.67 -6.06
CA ALA A 22 -18.71 0.19 -4.70
C ALA A 22 -18.44 -1.32 -4.59
N GLN A 23 -18.76 -2.07 -5.64
CA GLN A 23 -18.53 -3.50 -5.68
C GLN A 23 -17.04 -3.87 -5.78
N THR A 24 -16.23 -3.06 -6.47
CA THR A 24 -14.82 -3.38 -6.73
C THR A 24 -13.83 -2.67 -5.82
N GLY A 25 -14.23 -1.60 -5.12
CA GLY A 25 -13.33 -0.82 -4.26
C GLY A 25 -12.27 -0.03 -5.03
N PRO A 26 -11.32 0.61 -4.33
CA PRO A 26 -10.40 1.55 -4.95
C PRO A 26 -9.50 0.83 -5.94
N ALA A 27 -9.69 1.17 -7.22
CA ALA A 27 -8.83 0.68 -8.28
C ALA A 27 -7.44 1.32 -8.15
N LEU A 28 -6.42 0.48 -8.30
CA LEU A 28 -5.05 0.92 -8.44
C LEU A 28 -4.70 0.89 -9.93
N PRO A 29 -4.47 2.04 -10.59
CA PRO A 29 -3.92 2.02 -11.94
C PRO A 29 -2.54 1.38 -11.91
N CYS A 30 -2.29 0.44 -12.83
CA CYS A 30 -1.04 -0.30 -12.88
C CYS A 30 0.03 0.53 -13.60
N VAL A 31 0.58 1.53 -12.90
CA VAL A 31 1.62 2.41 -13.44
C VAL A 31 2.97 1.92 -12.95
N GLY A 32 3.89 1.63 -13.87
CA GLY A 32 5.24 1.17 -13.54
C GLY A 32 5.31 -0.21 -12.85
N CYS A 33 4.24 -1.00 -12.91
CA CYS A 33 4.15 -2.33 -12.31
C CYS A 33 5.21 -3.31 -12.85
N GLU A 34 5.55 -3.16 -14.13
CA GLU A 34 6.53 -3.97 -14.87
C GLU A 34 7.98 -3.77 -14.40
N HIS A 35 8.26 -2.67 -13.70
CA HIS A 35 9.60 -2.33 -13.23
C HIS A 35 9.93 -2.89 -11.84
N LEU A 36 8.95 -3.44 -11.13
CA LEU A 36 9.12 -3.84 -9.74
C LEU A 36 9.60 -5.29 -9.67
N THR A 37 10.86 -5.47 -9.30
CA THR A 37 11.44 -6.81 -9.11
C THR A 37 11.34 -7.25 -7.64
N SER A 38 11.34 -6.30 -6.70
CA SER A 38 11.27 -6.59 -5.28
C SER A 38 9.86 -6.95 -4.83
N LYS A 39 9.73 -8.12 -4.20
CA LYS A 39 8.47 -8.57 -3.59
C LYS A 39 8.46 -8.23 -2.11
N ILE A 40 7.86 -7.09 -1.77
CA ILE A 40 7.77 -6.62 -0.39
C ILE A 40 6.57 -7.26 0.30
N THR A 41 6.77 -7.69 1.55
CA THR A 41 5.69 -8.29 2.33
C THR A 41 4.56 -7.28 2.54
N PRO A 42 3.28 -7.65 2.30
CA PRO A 42 2.15 -6.76 2.52
C PRO A 42 2.04 -6.27 3.97
N SER A 43 1.33 -5.17 4.16
CA SER A 43 1.12 -4.60 5.49
C SER A 43 0.16 -5.45 6.32
N THR A 44 0.42 -5.51 7.62
CA THR A 44 -0.45 -6.15 8.62
C THR A 44 -1.48 -5.13 9.12
N GLY A 45 -2.61 -5.60 9.63
CA GLY A 45 -3.64 -4.79 10.28
C GLY A 45 -5.03 -5.03 9.73
N PHE A 46 -5.93 -4.07 9.93
CA PHE A 46 -7.25 -4.13 9.34
C PHE A 46 -7.20 -3.74 7.86
N TRP A 47 -7.96 -4.43 7.03
CA TRP A 47 -8.10 -4.16 5.60
C TRP A 47 -9.58 -4.12 5.24
N TYR A 48 -9.95 -3.25 4.30
CA TYR A 48 -11.34 -3.08 3.92
C TYR A 48 -11.47 -2.46 2.54
N ASN A 49 -12.66 -2.56 1.97
CA ASN A 49 -13.07 -1.76 0.84
C ASN A 49 -13.75 -0.49 1.40
N PRO A 50 -13.17 0.73 1.21
CA PRO A 50 -13.76 1.98 1.69
C PRO A 50 -15.20 2.23 1.23
N GLU A 51 -15.58 1.69 0.09
CA GLU A 51 -16.91 1.84 -0.49
C GLU A 51 -17.91 0.79 0.05
N GLN A 52 -17.44 -0.19 0.83
CA GLN A 52 -18.23 -1.21 1.54
C GLN A 52 -17.91 -1.20 3.04
N SER A 53 -18.03 -0.02 3.66
CA SER A 53 -17.81 0.12 5.10
C SER A 53 -18.72 -0.82 5.91
N GLY A 54 -18.15 -1.50 6.91
CA GLY A 54 -18.86 -2.42 7.79
C GLY A 54 -18.50 -3.90 7.58
N SER A 55 -17.74 -4.23 6.55
CA SER A 55 -17.08 -5.52 6.36
C SER A 55 -15.59 -5.32 6.04
N GLY A 56 -14.81 -6.38 6.19
CA GLY A 56 -13.39 -6.35 5.88
C GLY A 56 -12.64 -7.50 6.52
N PHE A 57 -11.35 -7.27 6.74
CA PHE A 57 -10.42 -8.26 7.23
C PHE A 57 -9.57 -7.68 8.36
N SER A 58 -9.15 -8.53 9.29
CA SER A 58 -7.91 -8.34 10.06
C SER A 58 -6.90 -9.31 9.47
N ILE A 59 -5.73 -8.83 9.04
CA ILE A 59 -4.69 -9.61 8.37
C ILE A 59 -3.39 -9.47 9.14
N GLU A 60 -2.87 -10.58 9.64
CA GLU A 60 -1.58 -10.68 10.31
C GLU A 60 -0.60 -11.45 9.43
N ILE A 61 0.59 -10.87 9.18
CA ILE A 61 1.60 -11.50 8.32
C ILE A 61 2.94 -11.57 9.06
N LYS A 62 3.51 -12.78 9.14
CA LYS A 62 4.84 -13.01 9.68
C LYS A 62 5.57 -14.05 8.85
N ASN A 63 6.78 -13.74 8.37
CA ASN A 63 7.59 -14.63 7.53
C ASN A 63 6.79 -15.23 6.35
N ARG A 64 5.96 -14.41 5.70
CA ARG A 64 5.02 -14.78 4.62
C ARG A 64 3.89 -15.76 5.03
N THR A 65 3.84 -16.20 6.28
CA THR A 65 2.66 -16.87 6.83
C THR A 65 1.62 -15.81 7.14
N ILE A 66 0.41 -16.01 6.65
CA ILE A 66 -0.73 -15.11 6.86
C ILE A 66 -1.77 -15.81 7.72
N PHE A 67 -2.33 -15.06 8.67
CA PHE A 67 -3.55 -15.39 9.36
C PHE A 67 -4.52 -14.23 9.20
N GLY A 68 -5.73 -14.52 8.74
CA GLY A 68 -6.74 -13.52 8.49
C GLY A 68 -8.06 -13.85 9.15
N THR A 69 -8.82 -12.82 9.50
CA THR A 69 -10.22 -12.93 9.91
C THR A 69 -11.06 -12.00 9.05
N TYR A 70 -11.97 -12.55 8.27
CA TYR A 70 -13.04 -11.80 7.63
C TYR A 70 -14.14 -11.50 8.64
N TYR A 71 -14.65 -10.27 8.63
CA TYR A 71 -15.88 -9.88 9.30
C TYR A 71 -16.84 -9.26 8.28
N GLY A 72 -18.10 -9.65 8.34
CA GLY A 72 -19.10 -9.12 7.42
C GLY A 72 -20.46 -9.74 7.67
N TYR A 73 -21.23 -9.94 6.60
CA TYR A 73 -22.61 -10.38 6.69
C TYR A 73 -22.91 -11.50 5.69
N ASP A 74 -23.84 -12.40 6.03
CA ASP A 74 -24.41 -13.38 5.11
C ASP A 74 -25.46 -12.76 4.17
N ASP A 75 -26.05 -13.58 3.30
CA ASP A 75 -27.10 -13.18 2.35
C ASP A 75 -28.38 -12.65 3.00
N LYS A 76 -28.56 -12.89 4.30
CA LYS A 76 -29.68 -12.41 5.13
C LYS A 76 -29.31 -11.17 5.96
N GLY A 77 -28.09 -10.66 5.81
CA GLY A 77 -27.59 -9.52 6.56
C GLY A 77 -27.21 -9.84 8.00
N LYS A 78 -27.09 -11.12 8.38
CA LYS A 78 -26.61 -11.51 9.71
C LYS A 78 -25.09 -11.47 9.73
N SER A 79 -24.51 -10.93 10.80
CA SER A 79 -23.06 -10.88 10.95
C SER A 79 -22.44 -12.28 10.98
N ILE A 80 -21.37 -12.45 10.22
CA ILE A 80 -20.55 -13.66 10.14
C ILE A 80 -19.07 -13.31 10.26
N TRP A 81 -18.29 -14.31 10.68
CA TRP A 81 -16.84 -14.21 10.80
C TRP A 81 -16.25 -15.49 10.24
N PHE A 82 -15.24 -15.36 9.39
CA PHE A 82 -14.44 -16.48 8.91
C PHE A 82 -12.98 -16.24 9.26
N THR A 83 -12.24 -17.29 9.53
CA THR A 83 -10.78 -17.23 9.60
C THR A 83 -10.16 -17.94 8.42
N PHE A 84 -9.00 -17.49 7.96
CA PHE A 84 -8.20 -18.19 6.96
C PHE A 84 -6.72 -18.11 7.35
N ALA A 85 -5.94 -19.09 6.90
CA ALA A 85 -4.50 -19.08 7.11
C ALA A 85 -3.81 -19.75 5.93
N GLY A 86 -2.58 -19.34 5.65
CA GLY A 86 -1.80 -19.96 4.60
C GLY A 86 -0.44 -19.32 4.44
N GLN A 87 0.18 -19.62 3.30
CA GLN A 87 1.51 -19.15 2.96
C GLN A 87 1.44 -18.29 1.70
N LEU A 88 1.85 -17.03 1.78
CA LEU A 88 1.96 -16.16 0.61
C LEU A 88 2.95 -16.76 -0.40
N GLN A 89 2.47 -16.99 -1.62
CA GLN A 89 3.27 -17.47 -2.73
C GLN A 89 3.69 -16.28 -3.61
N PRO A 90 4.96 -16.21 -4.05
CA PRO A 90 5.39 -15.19 -4.97
C PRO A 90 4.70 -15.38 -6.33
N SER A 91 4.00 -14.36 -6.83
CA SER A 91 3.27 -14.48 -8.11
C SER A 91 4.18 -14.41 -9.34
N THR A 92 3.79 -15.05 -10.43
CA THR A 92 4.37 -14.86 -11.77
C THR A 92 3.58 -13.88 -12.62
N GLN A 93 2.41 -13.43 -12.14
CA GLN A 93 1.57 -12.48 -12.83
C GLN A 93 2.19 -11.07 -12.75
N ALA A 94 2.26 -10.37 -13.88
CA ALA A 94 2.72 -8.98 -13.91
C ALA A 94 1.85 -8.09 -12.98
N GLY A 95 2.51 -7.25 -12.18
CA GLY A 95 1.84 -6.35 -11.24
C GLY A 95 1.29 -7.02 -9.97
N VAL A 96 1.51 -8.32 -9.77
CA VAL A 96 1.13 -9.04 -8.54
C VAL A 96 2.40 -9.51 -7.85
N MET A 97 2.59 -9.15 -6.58
CA MET A 97 3.74 -9.61 -5.80
C MET A 97 3.48 -10.96 -5.16
N TRP A 98 2.30 -11.10 -4.51
CA TRP A 98 1.96 -12.26 -3.70
C TRP A 98 0.54 -12.75 -3.98
N GLU A 99 0.38 -14.07 -3.91
CA GLU A 99 -0.91 -14.75 -4.01
C GLU A 99 -1.14 -15.63 -2.78
N LEU A 100 -2.40 -15.73 -2.38
CA LEU A 100 -2.88 -16.64 -1.36
C LEU A 100 -4.14 -17.34 -1.87
N GLU A 101 -4.19 -18.64 -1.65
CA GLU A 101 -5.41 -19.45 -1.70
C GLU A 101 -5.55 -20.12 -0.34
N ALA A 102 -6.72 -20.02 0.28
CA ALA A 102 -6.99 -20.57 1.61
C ALA A 102 -8.46 -20.90 1.81
N ASP A 103 -8.75 -21.88 2.66
CA ASP A 103 -10.11 -22.19 3.08
C ASP A 103 -10.64 -21.14 4.07
N LEU A 104 -11.92 -20.79 3.95
CA LEU A 104 -12.64 -19.95 4.92
C LEU A 104 -13.28 -20.81 6.00
N GLN A 105 -12.66 -20.81 7.18
CA GLN A 105 -13.07 -21.59 8.33
C GLN A 105 -14.09 -20.81 9.19
N GLU A 106 -15.25 -21.42 9.47
CA GLU A 106 -16.26 -20.88 10.38
C GLU A 106 -16.25 -21.59 11.75
N TYR A 107 -16.50 -20.83 12.81
CA TYR A 107 -16.73 -21.34 14.16
C TYR A 107 -18.13 -20.93 14.65
N ARG A 108 -18.87 -21.86 15.25
CA ARG A 108 -20.24 -21.61 15.75
C ARG A 108 -20.41 -22.04 17.20
N GLY A 109 -21.40 -21.45 17.88
CA GLY A 109 -21.80 -21.84 19.24
C GLY A 109 -20.72 -21.67 20.30
N GLY A 110 -19.76 -20.75 20.09
CA GLY A 110 -18.68 -20.49 21.02
C GLY A 110 -19.08 -19.63 22.22
N ASN A 111 -18.07 -19.25 23.00
CA ASN A 111 -18.24 -18.48 24.22
C ASN A 111 -18.91 -17.11 23.96
N SER A 112 -19.93 -16.79 24.73
CA SER A 112 -20.55 -15.46 24.71
C SER A 112 -19.92 -14.53 25.74
N LEU A 113 -19.87 -13.24 25.44
CA LEU A 113 -19.29 -12.24 26.33
C LEU A 113 -19.99 -12.27 27.69
N ASN A 114 -19.23 -12.27 28.78
CA ASN A 114 -19.70 -12.30 30.18
C ASN A 114 -20.50 -13.54 30.61
N ASN A 115 -20.43 -14.65 29.87
CA ASN A 115 -21.06 -15.91 30.26
C ASN A 115 -20.01 -16.98 30.60
N GLU A 116 -20.47 -18.10 31.14
CA GLU A 116 -19.61 -19.27 31.36
C GLU A 116 -19.04 -19.80 30.04
N TYR A 117 -17.82 -20.33 30.12
CA TYR A 117 -17.10 -20.82 28.96
C TYR A 117 -17.88 -21.91 28.21
N GLN A 118 -18.04 -21.70 26.91
CA GLN A 118 -18.56 -22.68 25.96
C GLN A 118 -17.60 -22.83 24.78
N ALA A 119 -17.17 -24.06 24.50
CA ALA A 119 -16.29 -24.35 23.36
C ALA A 119 -17.06 -24.22 22.03
N PRO A 120 -16.48 -23.62 20.99
CA PRO A 120 -17.10 -23.56 19.67
C PRO A 120 -17.04 -24.90 18.95
N SER A 121 -17.97 -25.11 18.01
CA SER A 121 -17.87 -26.14 16.98
C SER A 121 -17.22 -25.58 15.73
N ILE A 122 -16.32 -26.36 15.13
CA ILE A 122 -15.72 -26.11 13.82
C ILE A 122 -16.72 -26.60 12.75
N ILE A 123 -16.98 -25.76 11.74
CA ILE A 123 -17.79 -26.14 10.58
C ILE A 123 -16.82 -26.48 9.43
N GLU A 124 -17.03 -27.57 8.72
CA GLU A 124 -16.20 -27.88 7.55
C GLU A 124 -16.20 -26.69 6.56
N PRO A 125 -15.03 -26.24 6.07
CA PRO A 125 -14.98 -25.13 5.13
C PRO A 125 -15.78 -25.45 3.86
N GLU A 126 -16.70 -24.55 3.49
CA GLU A 126 -17.48 -24.63 2.25
C GLU A 126 -16.99 -23.65 1.18
N HIS A 127 -16.12 -22.71 1.55
CA HIS A 127 -15.69 -21.59 0.73
C HIS A 127 -14.17 -21.46 0.74
N GLN A 128 -13.61 -20.99 -0.38
CA GLN A 128 -12.21 -20.63 -0.52
C GLN A 128 -12.05 -19.16 -0.83
N ILE A 129 -11.03 -18.54 -0.22
CA ILE A 129 -10.63 -17.17 -0.50
C ILE A 129 -9.35 -17.15 -1.32
N TYR A 130 -9.36 -16.32 -2.36
CA TYR A 130 -8.21 -16.01 -3.20
C TYR A 130 -7.83 -14.55 -2.94
N ILE A 131 -6.57 -14.27 -2.58
CA ILE A 131 -6.08 -12.91 -2.35
C ILE A 131 -4.83 -12.67 -3.20
N LYS A 132 -4.80 -11.54 -3.90
CA LYS A 132 -3.66 -11.06 -4.68
C LYS A 132 -3.19 -9.73 -4.12
N PHE A 133 -1.96 -9.68 -3.63
CA PHE A 133 -1.33 -8.43 -3.18
C PHE A 133 -0.51 -7.85 -4.31
N ASN A 134 -0.96 -6.71 -4.83
CA ASN A 134 -0.25 -5.98 -5.89
C ASN A 134 0.83 -5.08 -5.28
N HIS A 135 0.57 -4.48 -4.11
CA HIS A 135 1.53 -3.67 -3.35
C HIS A 135 1.39 -3.89 -1.85
N MET A 136 2.23 -3.20 -1.06
CA MET A 136 2.20 -3.28 0.40
C MET A 136 0.83 -2.93 0.99
N ASN A 137 0.15 -1.93 0.41
CA ASN A 137 -1.10 -1.37 0.92
C ASN A 137 -2.26 -1.47 -0.09
N HIS A 138 -2.22 -2.46 -1.00
CA HIS A 138 -3.33 -2.75 -1.91
C HIS A 138 -3.37 -4.24 -2.26
N ALA A 139 -4.56 -4.81 -2.18
CA ALA A 139 -4.82 -6.17 -2.59
C ALA A 139 -6.19 -6.28 -3.25
N SER A 140 -6.38 -7.35 -4.02
CA SER A 140 -7.69 -7.80 -4.46
C SER A 140 -8.00 -9.17 -3.89
N PHE A 141 -9.28 -9.47 -3.70
CA PHE A 141 -9.73 -10.79 -3.27
C PHE A 141 -11.01 -11.21 -3.98
N SER A 142 -11.23 -12.52 -4.03
CA SER A 142 -12.51 -13.15 -4.38
C SER A 142 -12.75 -14.34 -3.47
N VAL A 143 -14.02 -14.73 -3.32
CA VAL A 143 -14.42 -15.94 -2.61
C VAL A 143 -15.11 -16.84 -3.62
N ASP A 144 -14.63 -18.08 -3.75
CA ASP A 144 -15.03 -19.03 -4.79
C ASP A 144 -14.99 -18.36 -6.18
N ASP A 145 -16.05 -18.53 -6.98
CA ASP A 145 -16.25 -17.87 -8.28
C ASP A 145 -16.91 -16.47 -8.16
N GLY A 146 -16.86 -15.87 -6.96
CA GLY A 146 -17.44 -14.56 -6.68
C GLY A 146 -16.70 -13.39 -7.36
N PRO A 147 -17.30 -12.19 -7.35
CA PRO A 147 -16.69 -11.01 -7.94
C PRO A 147 -15.41 -10.61 -7.21
N VAL A 148 -14.42 -10.13 -7.96
CA VAL A 148 -13.19 -9.56 -7.42
C VAL A 148 -13.45 -8.20 -6.78
N GLN A 149 -12.87 -7.99 -5.61
CA GLN A 149 -12.95 -6.73 -4.86
C GLN A 149 -11.57 -6.29 -4.39
N ASN A 150 -11.32 -4.99 -4.38
CA ASN A 150 -10.09 -4.38 -3.91
C ASN A 150 -10.23 -3.95 -2.45
N ILE A 151 -9.15 -4.13 -1.71
CA ILE A 151 -9.02 -3.75 -0.31
C ILE A 151 -7.72 -2.99 -0.08
N VAL A 152 -7.78 -2.07 0.87
CA VAL A 152 -6.65 -1.26 1.34
C VAL A 152 -6.58 -1.38 2.86
N PRO A 153 -5.41 -1.20 3.47
CA PRO A 153 -5.32 -1.20 4.92
C PRO A 153 -6.12 -0.03 5.48
N LEU A 154 -6.78 -0.26 6.61
CA LEU A 154 -7.34 0.78 7.43
C LEU A 154 -6.20 1.60 7.99
N ALA A 155 -6.17 2.84 7.56
CA ALA A 155 -5.21 3.80 8.04
C ALA A 155 -5.86 4.65 9.14
N TYR A 156 -5.14 4.83 10.24
CA TYR A 156 -5.64 5.45 11.47
C TYR A 156 -4.53 6.22 12.18
N GLY A 157 -4.91 7.22 12.97
CA GLY A 157 -3.97 8.05 13.72
C GLY A 157 -3.14 9.03 12.87
N VAL A 158 -3.30 9.01 11.54
CA VAL A 158 -2.62 9.89 10.59
C VAL A 158 -3.64 10.49 9.60
N GLY A 159 -3.31 11.64 9.02
CA GLY A 159 -4.15 12.28 7.98
C GLY A 159 -4.14 11.47 6.68
N HIS A 160 -5.21 11.59 5.90
CA HIS A 160 -5.32 10.96 4.58
C HIS A 160 -6.00 11.90 3.59
N GLU A 161 -5.43 12.02 2.40
CA GLU A 161 -5.96 12.92 1.37
C GLU A 161 -5.98 12.25 0.00
N ALA A 162 -7.03 12.54 -0.76
CA ALA A 162 -7.16 12.13 -2.15
C ALA A 162 -6.54 13.22 -3.03
N TYR A 163 -5.23 13.10 -3.28
CA TYR A 163 -4.51 14.09 -4.07
C TYR A 163 -4.70 13.96 -5.59
N PHE A 164 -5.14 12.79 -6.07
CA PHE A 164 -5.34 12.51 -7.50
C PHE A 164 -6.76 11.97 -7.80
N PRO A 165 -7.83 12.67 -7.35
CA PRO A 165 -9.20 12.14 -7.35
C PRO A 165 -9.77 11.87 -8.75
N GLU A 166 -9.19 12.50 -9.79
CA GLU A 166 -9.60 12.27 -11.18
C GLU A 166 -9.06 10.94 -11.75
N GLN A 167 -8.03 10.36 -11.13
CA GLN A 167 -7.35 9.16 -11.62
C GLN A 167 -7.53 7.95 -10.69
N THR A 168 -7.67 8.17 -9.38
CA THR A 168 -7.85 7.11 -8.40
C THR A 168 -8.59 7.61 -7.17
N SER A 169 -9.38 6.73 -6.56
CA SER A 169 -9.99 6.96 -5.24
C SER A 169 -9.06 6.60 -4.08
N LEU A 170 -7.83 6.11 -4.35
CA LEU A 170 -6.86 5.82 -3.30
C LEU A 170 -6.42 7.11 -2.60
N LYS A 171 -6.52 7.11 -1.27
CA LYS A 171 -6.02 8.19 -0.43
C LYS A 171 -4.59 7.90 0.00
N ILE A 172 -3.75 8.93 -0.02
CA ILE A 172 -2.36 8.86 0.40
C ILE A 172 -2.29 9.24 1.89
N PRO A 173 -1.56 8.49 2.73
CA PRO A 173 -1.30 8.88 4.10
C PRO A 173 -0.41 10.13 4.19
N ASP A 174 -0.63 10.94 5.20
CA ASP A 174 0.29 12.01 5.56
C ASP A 174 1.63 11.42 6.03
N LEU A 175 2.67 11.69 5.25
CA LEU A 175 4.03 11.23 5.47
C LEU A 175 4.85 12.21 6.34
N HIS A 176 4.29 13.34 6.74
CA HIS A 176 4.99 14.33 7.57
C HIS A 176 5.53 13.71 8.87
N GLY A 177 6.79 14.02 9.18
CA GLY A 177 7.46 13.60 10.41
C GLY A 177 8.79 12.88 10.17
N PHE A 178 9.32 12.25 11.22
CA PHE A 178 10.59 11.54 11.19
C PHE A 178 10.43 10.10 10.68
N TRP A 179 11.36 9.70 9.84
CA TRP A 179 11.46 8.36 9.25
C TRP A 179 12.89 7.86 9.35
N VAL A 180 13.04 6.56 9.55
CA VAL A 180 14.32 5.87 9.55
C VAL A 180 14.46 5.07 8.26
N PHE A 181 15.37 5.50 7.39
CA PHE A 181 15.65 4.90 6.09
C PHE A 181 16.84 3.95 6.16
N SER A 182 16.75 2.80 5.50
CA SER A 182 17.85 1.88 5.26
C SER A 182 17.98 1.66 3.76
N PHE A 183 19.13 2.05 3.20
CA PHE A 183 19.41 1.96 1.77
C PHE A 183 20.19 0.68 1.47
N ARG A 184 19.94 0.07 0.31
CA ARG A 184 20.71 -1.05 -0.21
C ARG A 184 21.15 -0.76 -1.63
N VAL A 185 22.43 -0.97 -1.88
CA VAL A 185 23.05 -0.79 -3.20
C VAL A 185 23.03 -2.08 -3.97
N ASN A 186 22.83 -1.98 -5.29
CA ASN A 186 23.06 -3.11 -6.18
C ASN A 186 24.55 -3.22 -6.52
N THR A 187 25.27 -4.06 -5.78
CA THR A 187 26.71 -4.25 -5.97
C THR A 187 27.09 -4.97 -7.26
N GLU A 188 26.13 -5.65 -7.91
CA GLU A 188 26.37 -6.30 -9.21
C GLU A 188 26.47 -5.27 -10.33
N VAL A 189 25.64 -4.23 -10.29
CA VAL A 189 25.64 -3.13 -11.27
C VAL A 189 26.72 -2.10 -10.93
N HIS A 190 26.95 -1.85 -9.64
CA HIS A 190 27.98 -0.93 -9.16
C HIS A 190 28.87 -1.58 -8.09
N PRO A 191 29.99 -2.20 -8.50
CA PRO A 191 30.92 -2.83 -7.55
C PRO A 191 31.58 -1.75 -6.69
N LEU A 192 31.26 -1.74 -5.40
CA LEU A 192 31.84 -0.83 -4.41
C LEU A 192 32.79 -1.58 -3.47
N PRO A 193 33.88 -0.95 -3.01
CA PRO A 193 34.69 -1.45 -1.90
C PRO A 193 33.85 -1.77 -0.65
N GLN A 194 34.19 -2.86 0.05
CA GLN A 194 33.41 -3.38 1.19
C GLN A 194 33.19 -2.37 2.33
N TYR A 195 34.14 -1.46 2.58
CA TYR A 195 33.99 -0.42 3.59
C TYR A 195 32.91 0.60 3.21
N MET A 196 32.73 0.92 1.93
CA MET A 196 31.64 1.79 1.47
C MET A 196 30.30 1.07 1.59
N ILE A 197 30.24 -0.23 1.27
CA ILE A 197 29.03 -1.05 1.44
C ILE A 197 28.53 -1.02 2.89
N SER A 198 29.41 -1.02 3.88
CA SER A 198 29.01 -0.97 5.30
C SER A 198 28.28 0.33 5.70
N GLY A 199 28.59 1.46 5.05
CA GLY A 199 27.90 2.74 5.28
C GLY A 199 26.46 2.76 4.78
N PHE A 200 26.13 1.99 3.74
CA PHE A 200 24.76 1.86 3.23
C PHE A 200 23.85 1.07 4.17
N HIS A 201 24.41 0.11 4.92
CA HIS A 201 23.65 -0.69 5.88
C HIS A 201 23.31 0.07 7.17
N SER A 202 23.89 1.26 7.37
CA SER A 202 23.54 2.11 8.51
C SER A 202 22.20 2.79 8.24
N PRO A 203 21.26 2.79 9.19
CA PRO A 203 20.01 3.50 8.98
C PRO A 203 20.18 5.02 9.18
N TYR A 204 19.38 5.81 8.46
CA TYR A 204 19.44 7.27 8.41
C TYR A 204 18.11 7.86 8.86
N MET A 205 18.14 8.84 9.75
CA MET A 205 16.96 9.62 10.09
C MET A 205 16.72 10.67 9.00
N ILE A 206 15.47 10.79 8.55
CA ILE A 206 15.03 11.74 7.55
C ILE A 206 13.72 12.33 8.02
N TYR A 207 13.68 13.66 8.13
CA TYR A 207 12.43 14.39 8.32
C TYR A 207 11.76 14.72 6.98
N LEU A 208 10.53 14.26 6.81
CA LEU A 208 9.65 14.67 5.70
C LEU A 208 8.78 15.84 6.16
N SER A 209 8.80 16.94 5.41
CA SER A 209 7.97 18.12 5.64
C SER A 209 6.49 17.82 5.43
N GLU A 210 5.65 18.76 5.85
CA GLU A 210 4.26 18.79 5.40
C GLU A 210 4.21 18.78 3.87
N ALA A 211 3.19 18.12 3.34
CA ALA A 211 2.96 18.08 1.91
C ALA A 211 2.56 19.47 1.40
N PHE A 212 3.01 19.81 0.20
CA PHE A 212 2.35 20.82 -0.61
C PHE A 212 1.94 20.22 -1.95
N SER A 213 0.81 20.71 -2.46
CA SER A 213 0.28 20.34 -3.77
C SER A 213 0.40 21.51 -4.74
N GLU A 214 0.90 21.28 -5.95
CA GLU A 214 1.01 22.29 -7.00
C GLU A 214 0.68 21.68 -8.37
N LEU A 215 0.50 22.54 -9.37
CA LEU A 215 0.63 22.15 -10.76
C LEU A 215 2.07 22.35 -11.19
N ASP A 216 2.70 21.33 -11.77
CA ASP A 216 4.04 21.49 -12.33
C ASP A 216 4.03 22.36 -13.60
N ASP A 217 5.22 22.61 -14.17
CA ASP A 217 5.39 23.42 -15.40
C ASP A 217 4.58 22.91 -16.61
N LYS A 218 4.12 21.65 -16.56
CA LYS A 218 3.31 21.00 -17.59
C LYS A 218 1.83 20.94 -17.22
N GLY A 219 1.41 21.56 -16.12
CA GLY A 219 0.03 21.57 -15.63
C GLY A 219 -0.40 20.29 -14.92
N ARG A 220 0.55 19.45 -14.49
CA ARG A 220 0.24 18.20 -13.78
C ARG A 220 0.07 18.41 -12.30
N SER A 221 -0.91 17.74 -11.71
CA SER A 221 -1.01 17.66 -10.25
C SER A 221 0.22 16.95 -9.69
N MET A 222 0.87 17.62 -8.75
CA MET A 222 2.03 17.16 -8.01
C MET A 222 1.75 17.29 -6.52
N VAL A 223 2.26 16.35 -5.74
CA VAL A 223 2.37 16.45 -4.28
C VAL A 223 3.80 16.16 -3.87
N VAL A 224 4.39 17.00 -3.03
CA VAL A 224 5.77 16.82 -2.57
C VAL A 224 5.86 16.93 -1.06
N PHE A 225 6.54 15.94 -0.47
CA PHE A 225 7.05 15.97 0.90
C PHE A 225 8.55 16.22 0.83
N THR A 226 9.02 17.40 1.26
CA THR A 226 10.45 17.75 1.15
C THR A 226 11.26 17.14 2.29
N VAL A 227 12.49 16.73 2.00
CA VAL A 227 13.44 16.31 3.02
C VAL A 227 14.08 17.54 3.67
N VAL A 228 14.08 17.59 5.00
CA VAL A 228 14.65 18.70 5.78
C VAL A 228 16.01 18.33 6.41
N GLU A 229 16.49 17.09 6.27
CA GLU A 229 17.74 16.60 6.89
C GLU A 229 18.80 16.17 5.86
N LEU A 230 20.07 16.56 6.09
CA LEU A 230 21.04 16.83 5.00
C LEU A 230 22.23 15.86 4.90
N TYR A 231 22.36 14.85 5.77
CA TYR A 231 23.53 13.95 5.76
C TYR A 231 23.13 12.52 5.39
N GLY A 232 23.20 12.21 4.09
CA GLY A 232 23.24 10.83 3.58
C GLY A 232 24.66 10.26 3.57
N PRO A 233 24.84 8.98 3.19
CA PRO A 233 26.18 8.43 3.00
C PRO A 233 26.94 9.25 1.94
N PRO A 234 28.25 9.55 2.13
CA PRO A 234 29.05 10.37 1.20
C PRO A 234 28.96 9.93 -0.28
N GLU A 235 28.69 8.65 -0.52
CA GLU A 235 28.58 8.03 -1.83
C GLU A 235 27.22 8.28 -2.52
N LEU A 236 26.12 8.42 -1.76
CA LEU A 236 24.81 8.87 -2.26
C LEU A 236 24.70 10.40 -2.36
N GLY A 237 25.77 11.12 -1.98
CA GLY A 237 25.83 12.58 -1.89
C GLY A 237 24.84 13.17 -0.90
N VAL A 238 24.44 14.41 -1.13
CA VAL A 238 23.49 15.12 -0.27
C VAL A 238 22.09 14.62 -0.61
N ILE A 239 21.32 14.23 0.41
CA ILE A 239 19.88 13.98 0.24
C ILE A 239 19.21 15.34 0.06
N ASN A 240 19.31 15.89 -1.15
CA ASN A 240 18.50 16.99 -1.62
C ASN A 240 17.33 16.35 -2.37
N GLY A 241 16.18 16.25 -1.72
CA GLY A 241 15.07 15.53 -2.33
C GLY A 241 13.81 15.55 -1.49
N GLY A 242 12.86 14.74 -1.92
CA GLY A 242 11.54 14.60 -1.31
C GLY A 242 10.86 13.35 -1.82
N VAL A 243 9.75 13.00 -1.19
CA VAL A 243 8.78 12.09 -1.81
C VAL A 243 7.90 12.95 -2.72
N GLY A 244 8.12 12.84 -4.02
CA GLY A 244 7.31 13.53 -5.03
C GLY A 244 6.36 12.55 -5.69
N CYS A 245 5.06 12.85 -5.68
CA CYS A 245 4.02 12.11 -6.39
C CYS A 245 3.47 12.95 -7.54
N TYR A 246 3.30 12.34 -8.70
CA TYR A 246 2.94 13.03 -9.94
C TYR A 246 1.93 12.21 -10.72
N THR A 247 1.00 12.86 -11.40
CA THR A 247 0.21 12.21 -12.44
C THR A 247 1.12 11.87 -13.65
N SER A 248 0.94 10.69 -14.26
CA SER A 248 1.65 10.28 -15.50
C SER A 248 1.51 11.34 -16.62
N LEU A 249 2.51 11.43 -17.50
CA LEU A 249 2.58 12.38 -18.63
C LEU A 249 2.20 11.81 -19.99
N ASP A 250 2.08 10.51 -20.17
CA ASP A 250 2.06 10.01 -21.55
C ASP A 250 0.64 10.03 -22.16
N GLU A 251 0.46 10.95 -23.11
CA GLU A 251 -0.64 10.92 -24.09
C GLU A 251 -0.49 9.75 -25.09
N ASP A 252 0.69 9.11 -25.15
CA ASP A 252 1.06 8.14 -26.20
C ASP A 252 1.26 6.67 -25.72
N GLU A 253 1.16 6.36 -24.43
CA GLU A 253 1.20 4.98 -23.92
C GLU A 253 0.05 4.70 -22.94
N ASN A 254 -0.48 3.48 -22.95
CA ASN A 254 -1.67 3.02 -22.19
C ASN A 254 -1.49 3.01 -20.64
N LEU A 255 -0.63 3.86 -20.08
CA LEU A 255 -0.25 3.92 -18.67
C LEU A 255 -0.72 5.23 -18.02
N GLN A 256 -1.96 5.23 -17.51
CA GLN A 256 -2.60 6.37 -16.86
C GLN A 256 -2.73 6.17 -15.35
N GLY A 257 -1.98 6.93 -14.55
CA GLY A 257 -2.18 7.03 -13.10
C GLY A 257 -1.02 7.72 -12.36
N PRO A 258 -1.18 7.99 -11.06
CA PRO A 258 -0.14 8.66 -10.28
C PRO A 258 1.00 7.70 -9.89
N MET A 259 2.22 8.23 -9.85
CA MET A 259 3.43 7.55 -9.37
C MET A 259 4.23 8.45 -8.44
N CYS A 260 4.83 7.84 -7.42
CA CYS A 260 5.70 8.54 -6.50
C CYS A 260 7.16 8.12 -6.67
N TYR A 261 8.03 9.03 -6.28
CA TYR A 261 9.47 8.88 -6.37
C TYR A 261 10.11 9.46 -5.12
N PHE A 262 11.12 8.78 -4.61
CA PHE A 262 12.05 9.37 -3.65
C PHE A 262 13.36 9.69 -4.38
N PHE A 263 13.80 10.94 -4.29
CA PHE A 263 14.96 11.43 -5.02
C PHE A 263 16.17 11.59 -4.10
N THR A 264 17.35 11.16 -4.55
CA THR A 264 18.63 11.45 -3.89
C THR A 264 19.60 12.05 -4.90
N ILE A 265 20.37 13.07 -4.50
CA ILE A 265 21.35 13.72 -5.38
C ILE A 265 22.78 13.36 -4.93
N GLY A 266 23.34 12.39 -5.63
CA GLY A 266 24.67 11.87 -5.35
C GLY A 266 25.81 12.49 -6.11
N ASN A 267 27.02 12.17 -5.66
CA ASN A 267 28.23 12.33 -6.46
C ASN A 267 28.14 11.58 -7.80
N THR A 268 27.31 10.53 -7.85
CA THR A 268 27.03 9.73 -9.05
C THR A 268 25.81 10.21 -9.84
N GLY A 269 25.22 11.36 -9.49
CA GLY A 269 24.00 11.90 -10.12
C GLY A 269 22.73 11.62 -9.32
N ILE A 270 21.58 11.93 -9.93
CA ILE A 270 20.25 11.74 -9.32
C ILE A 270 19.89 10.26 -9.35
N LYS A 271 19.41 9.73 -8.22
CA LYS A 271 18.72 8.43 -8.16
C LYS A 271 17.24 8.66 -7.89
N GLU A 272 16.42 7.94 -8.65
CA GLU A 272 14.96 8.00 -8.58
C GLU A 272 14.44 6.63 -8.11
N TYR A 273 14.11 6.54 -6.83
CA TYR A 273 13.51 5.34 -6.28
C TYR A 273 12.01 5.38 -6.56
N LYS A 274 11.52 4.49 -7.42
CA LYS A 274 10.11 4.37 -7.78
C LYS A 274 9.32 3.82 -6.60
N MET A 275 8.22 4.48 -6.29
CA MET A 275 7.31 4.17 -5.20
C MET A 275 5.87 4.23 -5.73
N PRO A 276 5.25 3.10 -6.07
CA PRO A 276 3.83 3.05 -6.40
C PRO A 276 3.00 3.67 -5.28
N ILE A 277 1.89 4.34 -5.59
CA ILE A 277 1.07 5.02 -4.56
C ILE A 277 0.58 4.05 -3.47
N ALA A 278 0.30 2.80 -3.84
CA ALA A 278 -0.09 1.74 -2.92
C ALA A 278 1.09 1.15 -2.13
N GLY A 279 2.31 1.61 -2.39
CA GLY A 279 3.50 1.40 -1.56
C GLY A 279 3.65 2.46 -0.47
N LEU A 280 2.88 3.55 -0.48
CA LEU A 280 2.93 4.55 0.59
C LEU A 280 2.11 4.07 1.79
N GLY A 281 2.80 3.65 2.85
CA GLY A 281 2.19 3.19 4.11
C GLY A 281 2.20 4.26 5.19
N ILE A 282 1.39 4.04 6.23
CA ILE A 282 1.34 4.94 7.40
C ILE A 282 2.64 4.92 8.22
N ASP A 283 3.33 3.78 8.21
CA ASP A 283 4.47 3.47 9.05
C ASP A 283 5.64 2.86 8.27
N ARG A 284 5.44 2.52 6.99
CA ARG A 284 6.46 1.89 6.15
C ARG A 284 6.45 2.44 4.72
N LEU A 285 7.63 2.67 4.19
CA LEU A 285 7.88 3.01 2.79
C LEU A 285 8.90 2.04 2.18
N PHE A 286 8.77 1.86 0.87
CA PHE A 286 9.73 1.11 0.07
C PHE A 286 9.86 1.77 -1.30
N GLY A 287 11.07 1.81 -1.83
CA GLY A 287 11.31 2.23 -3.20
C GLY A 287 12.44 1.45 -3.85
N GLU A 288 12.37 1.35 -5.18
CA GLU A 288 13.31 0.61 -6.02
C GLU A 288 13.69 1.44 -7.26
N THR A 289 14.96 1.44 -7.63
CA THR A 289 15.44 2.05 -8.88
C THR A 289 15.52 1.00 -10.00
N ASP A 290 15.57 1.45 -11.27
CA ASP A 290 15.70 0.53 -12.43
C ASP A 290 17.00 -0.29 -12.43
N ASP A 291 18.04 0.21 -11.76
CA ASP A 291 19.31 -0.48 -11.54
C ASP A 291 19.35 -1.29 -10.23
N GLY A 292 18.21 -1.49 -9.55
CA GLY A 292 18.04 -2.42 -8.43
C GLY A 292 18.51 -1.91 -7.07
N TYR A 293 18.77 -0.60 -6.92
CA TYR A 293 18.94 -0.02 -5.59
C TYR A 293 17.59 0.00 -4.90
N THR A 294 17.59 -0.23 -3.59
CA THR A 294 16.36 -0.20 -2.81
C THR A 294 16.53 0.62 -1.55
N PHE A 295 15.41 1.07 -1.00
CA PHE A 295 15.36 1.51 0.39
C PHE A 295 14.13 0.94 1.08
N LYS A 296 14.24 0.78 2.39
CA LYS A 296 13.11 0.59 3.30
C LYS A 296 13.11 1.76 4.27
N ALA A 297 11.94 2.33 4.56
CA ALA A 297 11.84 3.33 5.61
C ALA A 297 10.71 2.99 6.58
N PHE A 298 10.91 3.35 7.84
CA PHE A 298 9.96 3.14 8.92
C PHE A 298 9.70 4.44 9.66
N ARG A 299 8.46 4.71 10.02
CA ARG A 299 8.11 5.94 10.74
C ARG A 299 8.68 5.86 12.16
N TYR A 300 9.42 6.88 12.56
CA TYR A 300 10.17 6.88 13.81
C TYR A 300 9.27 6.67 15.03
N ASP A 301 8.11 7.34 15.06
CA ASP A 301 7.15 7.24 16.17
C ASP A 301 6.53 5.84 16.32
N TYR A 302 6.73 4.94 15.34
CA TYR A 302 6.24 3.55 15.34
C TYR A 302 7.38 2.53 15.48
N CYS A 303 8.61 2.98 15.69
CA CYS A 303 9.78 2.12 15.71
C CYS A 303 9.86 1.18 16.94
N ASP A 304 9.05 1.40 17.98
CA ASP A 304 8.96 0.50 19.14
C ASP A 304 8.58 -0.95 18.78
N PHE A 305 8.06 -1.19 17.55
CA PHE A 305 7.50 -2.47 17.11
C PHE A 305 8.30 -3.22 16.03
N TYR A 306 9.41 -2.67 15.51
CA TYR A 306 10.08 -3.19 14.29
C TYR A 306 11.47 -3.83 14.50
N GLU A 307 11.98 -4.47 13.42
CA GLU A 307 13.10 -5.45 13.34
C GLU A 307 14.37 -5.17 14.17
N GLU A 308 15.11 -6.23 14.54
CA GLU A 308 16.36 -6.16 15.32
C GLU A 308 17.42 -5.24 14.70
N ASP A 309 17.41 -5.05 13.38
CA ASP A 309 18.37 -4.22 12.64
C ASP A 309 18.17 -2.70 12.85
N ILE A 310 17.02 -2.25 13.39
CA ILE A 310 16.69 -0.82 13.54
C ILE A 310 16.61 -0.41 15.02
N ARG A 311 16.51 -1.37 15.95
CA ARG A 311 16.46 -1.12 17.42
C ARG A 311 17.55 -0.17 17.90
N TYR A 312 18.77 -0.30 17.38
CA TYR A 312 19.91 0.50 17.84
C TYR A 312 19.76 2.01 17.56
N ILE A 313 19.02 2.40 16.52
CA ILE A 313 18.72 3.82 16.25
C ILE A 313 17.56 4.33 17.10
N CYS A 314 16.64 3.46 17.46
CA CYS A 314 15.42 3.83 18.17
C CYS A 314 15.64 3.96 19.69
N GLU A 315 16.62 3.23 20.23
CA GLU A 315 17.13 3.45 21.59
C GLU A 315 17.97 4.73 21.71
N TYR A 316 18.45 5.29 20.60
CA TYR A 316 19.09 6.60 20.58
C TYR A 316 18.00 7.68 20.51
N ASP A 317 17.53 8.08 21.68
CA ASP A 317 16.74 9.29 21.87
C ASP A 317 17.56 10.52 21.45
N TYR A 318 17.30 11.04 20.24
CA TYR A 318 17.91 12.28 19.72
C TYR A 318 17.25 13.54 20.32
N SER A 319 16.35 13.43 21.30
CA SER A 319 15.69 14.58 21.94
C SER A 319 16.46 15.20 23.12
N LYS A 320 17.79 15.02 23.20
CA LYS A 320 18.66 15.71 24.16
C LYS A 320 19.60 16.72 23.54
#